data_AF-G5E0N1-F1
#
_entry.id   AF-G5E0N1-F1
#
_cell.length_a   1.000
_cell.length_b   1.000
_cell.length_c   1.000
_cell.angle_alpha   90.00
_cell.angle_beta   90.00
_cell.angle_gamma   90.00
#
_symmetry.space_group_name_H-M   'P 1'
#
loop_
_entity.id
_entity.type
_entity.pdbx_description
1 polymer ?
#
loop_
_entity_poly.entity_id
_entity_poly.type
_entity_poly.pdbx_seq_one_letter_code
_entity_poly.pdbx_strand_id
1 'polypeptide(L)'
;RERNMAPDLRQFNMMEQKKRVSMILQSPAFCDELETMIQDFGWSQLIYNHITARVNSEQEHFLIVPFGLLYSEVTASSLVKINLQGELVDRGSTNLGVNKAGFTLHSAIYAARPDVKCIVHIHTPAGAAVSAMKCGLLPLSPEALSLGEVTYHDYHGILVDEEKVLIQKNMGPRSKVLILRNHGLVTMGTVEEAFYYIHNLMSACEIQEQNLQDIKTAGPQSQVLCGVVVDRNIAPGELVTASKAIIEKEYQPRVIVSTTGPNPFNKFTDRELEEYHREIER
;
A
#
# COMPACT_ATOMS: atom_id res chain seq x y z
N ARG A 1 51.38 -38.49 -1.55
CA ARG A 1 52.04 -37.62 -0.53
C ARG A 1 51.79 -36.21 -1.02
N GLU A 2 50.92 -35.37 -0.47
CA GLU A 2 50.54 -35.03 0.93
C GLU A 2 49.00 -34.77 0.99
N ARG A 3 48.23 -35.38 1.91
CA ARG A 3 47.74 -34.86 3.22
C ARG A 3 46.93 -33.55 3.10
N ASN A 4 45.59 -33.61 3.12
CA ASN A 4 44.67 -33.47 4.28
C ASN A 4 44.67 -32.08 4.96
N MET A 5 43.54 -31.33 4.86
CA MET A 5 42.82 -30.53 5.89
C MET A 5 41.66 -29.77 5.18
N ALA A 6 40.40 -30.22 5.27
CA ALA A 6 39.34 -29.90 6.24
C ALA A 6 38.42 -28.72 5.80
N PRO A 7 37.11 -28.75 6.14
CA PRO A 7 36.04 -28.06 5.44
C PRO A 7 35.62 -26.77 6.15
N ASP A 8 35.96 -25.59 5.60
CA ASP A 8 35.50 -24.34 6.25
C ASP A 8 35.26 -23.14 5.30
N LEU A 9 35.14 -23.39 3.99
CA LEU A 9 34.95 -22.33 2.99
C LEU A 9 33.49 -22.16 2.51
N ARG A 10 32.52 -22.70 3.26
CA ARG A 10 31.07 -22.50 2.99
C ARG A 10 30.33 -21.68 4.04
N GLN A 11 30.96 -21.34 5.17
CA GLN A 11 30.32 -20.57 6.25
C GLN A 11 30.74 -19.10 6.32
N PHE A 12 31.87 -18.73 5.71
CA PHE A 12 32.28 -17.34 5.51
C PHE A 12 31.86 -16.84 4.13
N ASN A 13 30.58 -16.47 3.96
CA ASN A 13 30.20 -15.14 3.45
C ASN A 13 28.70 -14.89 3.32
N MET A 14 27.87 -15.83 3.76
CA MET A 14 26.44 -15.61 3.96
C MET A 14 26.17 -14.42 4.91
N MET A 15 27.18 -13.99 5.67
CA MET A 15 27.18 -12.78 6.50
C MET A 15 27.46 -11.49 5.72
N GLU A 16 28.35 -11.42 4.70
CA GLU A 16 28.39 -10.26 3.77
C GLU A 16 27.21 -10.25 2.82
N GLN A 17 26.67 -11.42 2.42
CA GLN A 17 25.42 -11.46 1.66
C GLN A 17 24.23 -11.02 2.51
N LYS A 18 24.15 -11.40 3.79
CA LYS A 18 23.18 -10.81 4.73
C LYS A 18 23.44 -9.33 5.01
N LYS A 19 24.70 -8.87 5.02
CA LYS A 19 25.04 -7.44 5.11
C LYS A 19 24.66 -6.68 3.84
N ARG A 20 24.82 -7.28 2.66
CA ARG A 20 24.37 -6.77 1.35
C ARG A 20 22.85 -6.76 1.24
N VAL A 21 22.16 -7.79 1.71
CA VAL A 21 20.68 -7.88 1.73
C VAL A 21 20.10 -6.94 2.79
N SER A 22 20.79 -6.76 3.92
CA SER A 22 20.46 -5.72 4.91
C SER A 22 20.81 -4.30 4.43
N MET A 23 21.75 -4.14 3.50
CA MET A 23 22.01 -2.90 2.75
C MET A 23 21.00 -2.68 1.61
N ILE A 24 20.41 -3.76 1.06
CA ILE A 24 19.31 -3.71 0.08
C ILE A 24 18.01 -3.20 0.74
N LEU A 25 17.80 -3.50 2.03
CA LEU A 25 16.73 -2.88 2.84
C LEU A 25 16.92 -1.37 3.09
N GLN A 26 18.07 -0.79 2.69
CA GLN A 26 18.37 0.64 2.66
C GLN A 26 18.56 1.18 1.21
N SER A 27 18.25 0.36 0.19
CA SER A 27 18.65 0.63 -1.19
C SER A 27 17.59 1.42 -1.98
N PRO A 28 17.98 2.54 -2.60
CA PRO A 28 17.20 3.27 -3.61
C PRO A 28 16.62 2.40 -4.73
N ALA A 29 17.23 1.22 -4.99
CA ALA A 29 16.74 0.28 -5.99
C ALA A 29 15.37 -0.33 -5.67
N PHE A 30 14.96 -0.39 -4.39
CA PHE A 30 13.64 -0.92 -4.05
C PHE A 30 12.52 0.12 -4.25
N CYS A 31 12.84 1.42 -4.12
CA CYS A 31 11.92 2.49 -4.51
C CYS A 31 11.72 2.51 -6.03
N ASP A 32 12.79 2.29 -6.78
CA ASP A 32 12.80 2.13 -8.24
C ASP A 32 11.95 0.91 -8.68
N GLU A 33 12.11 -0.24 -8.01
CA GLU A 33 11.27 -1.42 -8.23
C GLU A 33 9.78 -1.15 -7.90
N LEU A 34 9.49 -0.45 -6.81
CA LEU A 34 8.12 -0.08 -6.42
C LEU A 34 7.46 0.85 -7.45
N GLU A 35 8.21 1.82 -7.96
CA GLU A 35 7.77 2.73 -9.01
C GLU A 35 7.52 1.99 -10.33
N THR A 36 8.43 1.07 -10.68
CA THR A 36 8.28 0.18 -11.84
C THR A 36 7.02 -0.67 -11.70
N MET A 37 6.75 -1.24 -10.52
CA MET A 37 5.52 -1.99 -10.28
C MET A 37 4.28 -1.11 -10.45
N ILE A 38 4.27 0.10 -9.89
CA ILE A 38 3.14 1.04 -10.06
C ILE A 38 2.90 1.40 -11.53
N GLN A 39 3.97 1.51 -12.32
CA GLN A 39 3.89 1.69 -13.76
C GLN A 39 3.34 0.44 -14.47
N ASP A 40 3.82 -0.75 -14.13
CA ASP A 40 3.39 -2.03 -14.74
C ASP A 40 1.92 -2.34 -14.45
N PHE A 41 1.42 -1.95 -13.28
CA PHE A 41 0.00 -2.01 -12.93
C PHE A 41 -0.84 -0.88 -13.55
N GLY A 42 -0.23 0.07 -14.25
CA GLY A 42 -0.92 1.19 -14.89
C GLY A 42 -1.49 2.23 -13.92
N TRP A 43 -0.94 2.31 -12.71
CA TRP A 43 -1.39 3.25 -11.67
C TRP A 43 -0.64 4.58 -11.68
N SER A 44 0.36 4.72 -12.56
CA SER A 44 1.06 5.97 -12.78
C SER A 44 0.12 7.02 -13.40
N GLN A 45 0.10 8.21 -12.81
CA GLN A 45 -0.57 9.37 -13.40
C GLN A 45 0.45 10.46 -13.68
N LEU A 46 1.03 10.40 -14.88
CA LEU A 46 2.03 11.35 -15.37
C LEU A 46 3.15 11.50 -14.32
N ILE A 47 3.34 12.71 -13.79
CA ILE A 47 4.42 13.10 -12.86
C ILE A 47 3.89 13.51 -11.47
N TYR A 48 2.62 13.24 -11.17
CA TYR A 48 1.93 13.81 -10.00
C TYR A 48 1.78 12.88 -8.80
N ASN A 49 2.02 11.58 -8.98
CA ASN A 49 2.06 10.63 -7.87
C ASN A 49 3.35 10.85 -7.03
N HIS A 50 3.28 10.53 -5.74
CA HIS A 50 4.42 10.71 -4.83
C HIS A 50 4.71 9.42 -4.08
N ILE A 51 5.97 8.98 -4.15
CA ILE A 51 6.48 7.87 -3.36
C ILE A 51 7.70 8.38 -2.62
N THR A 52 7.78 8.05 -1.34
CA THR A 52 8.93 8.44 -0.52
C THR A 52 9.37 7.30 0.35
N ALA A 53 10.66 7.20 0.60
CA ALA A 53 11.24 6.22 1.52
C ALA A 53 12.22 6.89 2.50
N ARG A 54 12.04 6.66 3.80
CA ARG A 54 12.94 7.11 4.87
C ARG A 54 14.23 6.28 4.82
N VAL A 55 15.36 6.94 4.62
CA VAL A 55 16.69 6.29 4.51
C VAL A 55 17.32 6.11 5.88
N ASN A 56 17.24 7.15 6.70
CA ASN A 56 17.82 7.16 8.05
C ASN A 56 16.80 7.77 9.02
N SER A 57 16.50 7.04 10.08
CA SER A 57 15.54 7.48 11.11
C SER A 57 16.10 8.56 12.03
N GLU A 58 17.43 8.63 12.21
CA GLU A 58 18.06 9.64 13.06
C GLU A 58 18.18 11.01 12.37
N GLN A 59 18.36 11.01 11.04
CA GLN A 59 18.55 12.24 10.27
C GLN A 59 17.28 12.76 9.60
N GLU A 60 16.18 11.99 9.64
CA GLU A 60 14.93 12.30 8.94
C GLU A 60 15.14 12.68 7.47
N HIS A 61 15.92 11.83 6.79
CA HIS A 61 16.19 11.95 5.36
C HIS A 61 15.33 10.97 4.56
N PHE A 62 14.81 11.44 3.43
CA PHE A 62 13.88 10.71 2.58
C PHE A 62 14.35 10.71 1.12
N LEU A 63 14.15 9.60 0.43
CA LEU A 63 14.25 9.51 -1.03
C LEU A 63 12.90 9.84 -1.64
N ILE A 64 12.92 10.53 -2.78
CA ILE A 64 11.74 10.87 -3.57
C ILE A 64 12.13 10.96 -5.05
N VAL A 65 11.16 10.71 -5.93
CA VAL A 65 11.30 10.97 -7.36
C VAL A 65 11.48 12.46 -7.63
N PRO A 66 12.50 12.87 -8.39
CA PRO A 66 12.62 14.26 -8.81
C PRO A 66 11.43 14.69 -9.67
N PHE A 67 10.91 15.89 -9.41
CA PHE A 67 9.77 16.42 -10.14
C PHE A 67 10.13 16.69 -11.61
N GLY A 68 9.36 16.08 -12.51
CA GLY A 68 9.54 16.20 -13.96
C GLY A 68 9.93 14.90 -14.66
N LEU A 69 10.21 13.81 -13.92
CA LEU A 69 10.39 12.48 -14.50
C LEU A 69 9.10 11.67 -14.44
N LEU A 70 8.84 10.90 -15.50
CA LEU A 70 7.93 9.76 -15.46
C LEU A 70 8.58 8.62 -14.69
N TYR A 71 7.78 7.73 -14.06
CA TYR A 71 8.33 6.56 -13.37
C TYR A 71 9.19 5.66 -14.28
N SER A 72 8.86 5.56 -15.57
CA SER A 72 9.68 4.83 -16.55
C SER A 72 11.07 5.42 -16.80
N GLU A 73 11.31 6.66 -16.37
CA GLU A 73 12.59 7.37 -16.52
C GLU A 73 13.37 7.40 -15.20
N VAL A 74 12.79 6.87 -14.11
CA VAL A 74 13.46 6.82 -12.82
C VAL A 74 14.49 5.69 -12.82
N THR A 75 15.58 5.94 -12.10
CA THR A 75 16.59 4.96 -11.77
C THR A 75 16.97 5.16 -10.32
N ALA A 76 17.53 4.14 -9.68
CA ALA A 76 18.15 4.28 -8.36
C ALA A 76 19.10 5.49 -8.22
N SER A 77 19.77 5.89 -9.31
CA SER A 77 20.71 7.03 -9.32
C SER A 77 20.04 8.40 -9.46
N SER A 78 18.85 8.47 -10.04
CA SER A 78 18.14 9.73 -10.28
C SER A 78 17.23 10.15 -9.12
N LEU A 79 17.02 9.27 -8.14
CA LEU A 79 16.32 9.61 -6.90
C LEU A 79 17.08 10.70 -6.14
N VAL A 80 16.30 11.62 -5.57
CA VAL A 80 16.84 12.74 -4.80
C VAL A 80 16.57 12.55 -3.31
N LYS A 81 17.49 13.02 -2.47
CA LYS A 81 17.40 12.95 -1.02
C LYS A 81 17.02 14.30 -0.46
N ILE A 82 16.00 14.32 0.39
CA ILE A 82 15.50 15.53 1.05
C ILE A 82 15.43 15.36 2.56
N ASN A 83 15.44 16.46 3.29
CA ASN A 83 15.11 16.50 4.72
C ASN A 83 13.59 16.64 4.94
N LEU A 84 13.15 16.63 6.20
CA LEU A 84 11.72 16.73 6.56
C LEU A 84 11.08 18.06 6.11
N GLN A 85 11.87 19.11 5.91
CA GLN A 85 11.43 20.41 5.39
C GLN A 85 11.29 20.43 3.86
N GLY A 86 11.61 19.32 3.18
CA GLY A 86 11.59 19.24 1.72
C GLY A 86 12.75 19.99 1.06
N GLU A 87 13.81 20.26 1.81
CA GLU A 87 15.06 20.81 1.30
C GLU A 87 15.97 19.70 0.83
N LEU A 88 16.72 19.99 -0.22
CA LEU A 88 17.53 19.02 -0.91
C LEU A 88 18.86 18.78 -0.18
N VAL A 89 19.08 17.53 0.18
CA VAL A 89 20.31 17.05 0.85
C VAL A 89 21.27 16.45 -0.18
N ASP A 90 20.73 15.71 -1.16
CA ASP A 90 21.49 15.04 -2.21
C ASP A 90 20.69 15.06 -3.52
N ARG A 91 21.35 15.43 -4.61
CA ARG A 91 20.74 15.55 -5.94
C ARG A 91 20.77 14.25 -6.74
N GLY A 92 21.47 13.22 -6.27
CA GLY A 92 21.72 12.03 -7.08
C GLY A 92 22.41 12.41 -8.39
N SER A 93 21.96 11.84 -9.51
CA SER A 93 22.47 12.11 -10.86
C SER A 93 21.70 13.20 -11.63
N THR A 94 20.67 13.81 -11.03
CA THR A 94 19.76 14.75 -11.71
C THR A 94 19.93 16.20 -11.26
N ASN A 95 19.59 17.15 -12.14
CA ASN A 95 19.49 18.58 -11.82
C ASN A 95 18.07 19.04 -11.48
N LEU A 96 17.10 18.11 -11.53
CA LEU A 96 15.70 18.38 -11.25
C LEU A 96 15.47 18.63 -9.75
N GLY A 97 14.37 19.32 -9.45
CA GLY A 97 13.95 19.64 -8.09
C GLY A 97 12.95 18.64 -7.52
N VAL A 98 12.32 19.01 -6.40
CA VAL A 98 11.25 18.22 -5.77
C VAL A 98 9.96 19.04 -5.77
N ASN A 99 8.83 18.37 -5.96
CA ASN A 99 7.52 18.95 -5.74
C ASN A 99 7.26 19.11 -4.23
N LYS A 100 7.60 20.29 -3.69
CA LYS A 100 7.44 20.59 -2.25
C LYS A 100 5.98 20.52 -1.80
N ALA A 101 5.03 20.90 -2.65
CA ALA A 101 3.61 20.81 -2.34
C ALA A 101 3.18 19.36 -2.15
N GLY A 102 3.60 18.46 -3.06
CA GLY A 102 3.36 17.01 -2.91
C GLY A 102 4.02 16.41 -1.66
N PHE A 103 5.24 16.83 -1.35
CA PHE A 103 5.94 16.36 -0.16
C PHE A 103 5.35 16.87 1.17
N THR A 104 4.55 17.94 1.15
CA THR A 104 3.93 18.51 2.36
C THR A 104 3.08 17.47 3.09
N LEU A 105 2.30 16.65 2.36
CA LEU A 105 1.55 15.52 2.91
C LEU A 105 2.46 14.47 3.57
N HIS A 106 3.50 14.06 2.85
CA HIS A 106 4.43 13.02 3.31
C HIS A 106 5.19 13.48 4.55
N SER A 107 5.65 14.73 4.58
CA SER A 107 6.32 15.32 5.76
C SER A 107 5.41 15.36 6.98
N ALA A 108 4.11 15.65 6.82
CA ALA A 108 3.15 15.62 7.91
C ALA A 108 3.03 14.22 8.52
N ILE A 109 2.92 13.20 7.68
CA ILE A 109 2.82 11.79 8.11
C ILE A 109 4.12 11.37 8.79
N TYR A 110 5.28 11.60 8.18
CA TYR A 110 6.58 11.22 8.76
C TYR A 110 6.86 11.90 10.10
N ALA A 111 6.45 13.16 10.27
CA ALA A 111 6.62 13.89 11.53
C ALA A 111 5.78 13.30 12.66
N ALA A 112 4.58 12.79 12.37
CA ALA A 112 3.72 12.16 13.38
C ALA A 112 3.97 10.66 13.57
N ARG A 113 4.58 10.00 12.58
CA ARG A 113 4.80 8.55 12.55
C ARG A 113 6.26 8.22 12.28
N PRO A 114 7.12 8.24 13.31
CA PRO A 114 8.51 7.80 13.21
C PRO A 114 8.65 6.32 12.79
N ASP A 115 7.62 5.50 13.01
CA ASP A 115 7.58 4.09 12.61
C ASP A 115 7.38 3.89 11.09
N VAL A 116 6.87 4.91 10.39
CA VAL A 116 6.65 4.85 8.94
C VAL A 116 7.97 5.06 8.20
N LYS A 117 8.28 4.12 7.31
CA LYS A 117 9.48 4.11 6.47
C LYS A 117 9.20 4.39 5.00
N CYS A 118 7.98 4.16 4.53
CA CYS A 118 7.56 4.41 3.17
C CYS A 118 6.13 4.91 3.13
N ILE A 119 5.87 5.81 2.18
CA ILE A 119 4.54 6.32 1.88
C ILE A 119 4.36 6.28 0.37
N VAL A 120 3.23 5.71 -0.06
CA VAL A 120 2.79 5.68 -1.47
C VAL A 120 1.51 6.48 -1.59
N HIS A 121 1.52 7.48 -2.47
CA HIS A 121 0.38 8.31 -2.81
C HIS A 121 0.10 8.29 -4.31
N ILE A 122 -1.11 7.85 -4.69
CA ILE A 122 -1.52 7.72 -6.09
C ILE A 122 -2.92 8.28 -6.35
N HIS A 123 -3.18 8.70 -7.59
CA HIS A 123 -4.41 9.40 -8.03
C HIS A 123 -5.26 8.63 -9.05
N THR A 124 -5.21 7.29 -9.06
CA THR A 124 -5.90 6.47 -10.07
C THR A 124 -7.41 6.79 -10.20
N PRO A 125 -8.04 6.60 -11.38
CA PRO A 125 -9.47 6.91 -11.57
C PRO A 125 -10.39 6.18 -10.59
N ALA A 126 -10.17 4.88 -10.38
CA ALA A 126 -10.96 4.09 -9.43
C ALA A 126 -10.78 4.58 -7.98
N GLY A 127 -9.54 4.86 -7.57
CA GLY A 127 -9.24 5.40 -6.24
C GLY A 127 -9.86 6.77 -6.02
N ALA A 128 -9.75 7.66 -7.00
CA ALA A 128 -10.35 8.98 -6.98
C ALA A 128 -11.88 8.90 -6.90
N ALA A 129 -12.51 8.02 -7.69
CA ALA A 129 -13.95 7.79 -7.67
C ALA A 129 -14.44 7.36 -6.29
N VAL A 130 -13.84 6.31 -5.69
CA VAL A 130 -14.18 5.83 -4.35
C VAL A 130 -13.92 6.90 -3.28
N SER A 131 -12.82 7.66 -3.39
CA SER A 131 -12.52 8.75 -2.46
C SER A 131 -13.58 9.85 -2.46
N ALA A 132 -14.27 10.06 -3.58
CA ALA A 132 -15.34 11.04 -3.73
C ALA A 132 -16.71 10.52 -3.25
N MET A 133 -16.85 9.21 -3.00
CA MET A 133 -18.10 8.63 -2.53
C MET A 133 -18.36 9.01 -1.07
N LYS A 134 -19.62 9.34 -0.76
CA LYS A 134 -20.05 9.61 0.62
C LYS A 134 -19.80 8.41 1.54
N CYS A 135 -19.99 7.20 1.03
CA CYS A 135 -19.74 5.96 1.76
C CYS A 135 -18.25 5.59 1.91
N GLY A 136 -17.35 6.22 1.13
CA GLY A 136 -15.95 5.83 1.06
C GLY A 136 -15.77 4.39 0.57
N LEU A 137 -14.73 3.71 1.04
CA LEU A 137 -14.46 2.31 0.78
C LEU A 137 -15.37 1.41 1.62
N LEU A 138 -16.10 0.52 0.95
CA LEU A 138 -17.00 -0.46 1.55
C LEU A 138 -16.30 -1.82 1.69
N PRO A 139 -16.64 -2.63 2.70
CA PRO A 139 -16.09 -3.97 2.90
C PRO A 139 -16.74 -4.99 1.94
N LEU A 140 -16.59 -4.79 0.63
CA LEU A 140 -17.24 -5.60 -0.41
C LEU A 140 -16.41 -6.80 -0.89
N SER A 141 -15.13 -6.84 -0.53
CA SER A 141 -14.22 -7.89 -0.99
C SER A 141 -13.17 -8.24 0.07
N PRO A 142 -12.51 -9.41 -0.03
CA PRO A 142 -11.38 -9.77 0.84
C PRO A 142 -10.26 -8.73 0.82
N GLU A 143 -10.02 -8.10 -0.32
CA GLU A 143 -9.04 -7.01 -0.48
C GLU A 143 -9.44 -5.78 0.33
N ALA A 144 -10.73 -5.41 0.36
CA ALA A 144 -11.20 -4.31 1.20
C ALA A 144 -11.08 -4.65 2.70
N LEU A 145 -11.33 -5.90 3.07
CA LEU A 145 -11.26 -6.37 4.46
C LEU A 145 -9.82 -6.45 4.98
N SER A 146 -8.85 -6.78 4.11
CA SER A 146 -7.43 -6.95 4.49
C SER A 146 -6.74 -5.64 4.87
N LEU A 147 -7.30 -4.49 4.46
CA LEU A 147 -6.76 -3.16 4.75
C LEU A 147 -6.88 -2.75 6.23
N GLY A 148 -7.75 -3.43 6.99
CA GLY A 148 -7.98 -3.12 8.39
C GLY A 148 -8.58 -1.72 8.59
N GLU A 149 -7.89 -0.88 9.37
CA GLU A 149 -8.35 0.48 9.68
C GLU A 149 -8.07 1.41 8.49
N VAL A 150 -9.15 1.87 7.83
CA VAL A 150 -9.11 2.88 6.77
C VAL A 150 -9.56 4.23 7.33
N THR A 151 -8.68 5.22 7.25
CA THR A 151 -8.91 6.59 7.71
C THR A 151 -9.19 7.54 6.56
N TYR A 152 -9.81 8.69 6.85
CA TYR A 152 -10.22 9.65 5.83
C TYR A 152 -9.76 11.06 6.19
N HIS A 153 -9.40 11.82 5.16
CA HIS A 153 -9.14 13.25 5.28
C HIS A 153 -9.94 14.01 4.22
N ASP A 154 -10.69 15.02 4.66
CA ASP A 154 -11.53 15.82 3.77
C ASP A 154 -10.68 16.77 2.93
N TYR A 155 -11.14 17.11 1.73
CA TYR A 155 -10.41 17.96 0.80
C TYR A 155 -10.51 19.44 1.20
N HIS A 156 -9.37 20.11 1.41
CA HIS A 156 -9.31 21.56 1.66
C HIS A 156 -8.59 22.34 0.55
N GLY A 157 -8.30 21.72 -0.59
CA GLY A 157 -7.58 22.35 -1.70
C GLY A 157 -6.11 21.94 -1.78
N ILE A 158 -5.24 22.88 -2.15
CA ILE A 158 -3.79 22.66 -2.17
C ILE A 158 -3.29 22.65 -0.72
N LEU A 159 -2.59 21.58 -0.36
CA LEU A 159 -2.03 21.37 0.98
C LEU A 159 -1.17 22.55 1.44
N VAL A 160 -1.52 23.10 2.61
CA VAL A 160 -0.77 24.14 3.32
C VAL A 160 -0.29 23.63 4.68
N ASP A 161 0.65 24.34 5.31
CA ASP A 161 1.29 23.88 6.56
C ASP A 161 0.30 23.70 7.72
N GLU A 162 -0.78 24.49 7.74
CA GLU A 162 -1.83 24.41 8.77
C GLU A 162 -2.62 23.08 8.70
N GLU A 163 -2.69 22.45 7.53
CA GLU A 163 -3.44 21.20 7.30
C GLU A 163 -2.69 19.98 7.87
N LYS A 164 -1.37 20.09 8.10
CA LYS A 164 -0.53 19.01 8.62
C LYS A 164 -1.07 18.42 9.92
N VAL A 165 -1.48 19.28 10.86
CA VAL A 165 -2.00 18.85 12.17
C VAL A 165 -3.30 18.06 12.01
N LEU A 166 -4.15 18.47 11.07
CA LEU A 166 -5.42 17.80 10.81
C LEU A 166 -5.22 16.44 10.14
N ILE A 167 -4.30 16.33 9.19
CA ILE A 167 -3.91 15.05 8.58
C ILE A 167 -3.41 14.08 9.65
N GLN A 168 -2.51 14.54 10.50
CA GLN A 168 -1.93 13.71 11.57
C GLN A 168 -3.01 13.19 12.52
N LYS A 169 -3.98 14.05 12.89
CA LYS A 169 -5.13 13.68 13.71
C LYS A 169 -6.03 12.65 13.02
N ASN A 170 -6.37 12.87 11.75
CA ASN A 170 -7.28 12.02 11.00
C ASN A 170 -6.70 10.63 10.72
N MET A 171 -5.40 10.55 10.43
CA MET A 171 -4.67 9.30 10.23
C MET A 171 -4.59 8.47 11.51
N GLY A 172 -4.44 9.14 12.66
CA GLY A 172 -4.30 8.45 13.94
C GLY A 172 -3.01 7.62 14.08
N PRO A 173 -2.88 6.87 15.18
CA PRO A 173 -1.60 6.27 15.56
C PRO A 173 -1.31 4.92 14.89
N ARG A 174 -2.30 4.27 14.28
CA ARG A 174 -2.17 2.87 13.82
C ARG A 174 -2.50 2.65 12.35
N SER A 175 -3.36 3.49 11.78
CA SER A 175 -3.79 3.36 10.39
C SER A 175 -2.60 3.26 9.44
N LYS A 176 -2.75 2.39 8.44
CA LYS A 176 -1.82 2.20 7.32
C LYS A 176 -2.41 2.70 6.00
N VAL A 177 -3.70 3.10 6.02
CA VAL A 177 -4.45 3.53 4.84
C VAL A 177 -5.20 4.82 5.14
N LEU A 178 -4.91 5.85 4.35
CA LEU A 178 -5.57 7.14 4.39
C LEU A 178 -6.16 7.45 3.02
N ILE A 179 -7.48 7.61 2.96
CA ILE A 179 -8.17 8.07 1.75
C ILE A 179 -8.34 9.59 1.86
N LEU A 180 -7.75 10.31 0.90
CA LEU A 180 -7.94 11.74 0.75
C LEU A 180 -9.21 11.94 -0.09
N ARG A 181 -10.28 12.45 0.52
CA ARG A 181 -11.56 12.63 -0.18
C ARG A 181 -11.35 13.50 -1.42
N ASN A 182 -12.01 13.14 -2.51
CA ASN A 182 -11.96 13.87 -3.78
C ASN A 182 -10.54 14.07 -4.35
N HIS A 183 -9.56 13.26 -3.95
CA HIS A 183 -8.16 13.45 -4.31
C HIS A 183 -7.49 12.13 -4.66
N GLY A 184 -7.36 11.20 -3.72
CA GLY A 184 -6.65 9.95 -3.99
C GLY A 184 -6.35 9.12 -2.76
N LEU A 185 -5.41 8.20 -2.95
CA LEU A 185 -5.12 7.14 -2.00
C LEU A 185 -3.72 7.33 -1.41
N VAL A 186 -3.60 7.11 -0.11
CA VAL A 186 -2.32 7.16 0.61
C VAL A 186 -2.19 5.91 1.45
N THR A 187 -1.05 5.24 1.34
CA THR A 187 -0.70 4.09 2.18
C THR A 187 0.69 4.25 2.74
N MET A 188 0.94 3.61 3.87
CA MET A 188 2.17 3.82 4.64
C MET A 188 2.60 2.58 5.42
N GLY A 189 3.90 2.47 5.69
CA GLY A 189 4.46 1.37 6.47
C GLY A 189 5.95 1.17 6.23
N THR A 190 6.43 -0.06 6.30
CA THR A 190 7.62 -0.46 5.53
C THR A 190 7.33 -0.35 4.03
N VAL A 191 8.33 -0.50 3.18
CA VAL A 191 8.10 -0.41 1.73
C VAL A 191 7.18 -1.55 1.26
N GLU A 192 7.38 -2.75 1.80
CA GLU A 192 6.56 -3.93 1.54
C GLU A 192 5.13 -3.76 2.05
N GLU A 193 4.96 -3.21 3.26
CA GLU A 193 3.64 -2.89 3.81
C GLU A 193 2.91 -1.86 2.92
N ALA A 194 3.57 -0.75 2.58
CA ALA A 194 2.96 0.31 1.77
C ALA A 194 2.51 -0.24 0.40
N PHE A 195 3.33 -1.08 -0.24
CA PHE A 195 2.95 -1.73 -1.49
C PHE A 195 1.78 -2.72 -1.32
N TYR A 196 1.82 -3.55 -0.27
CA TYR A 196 0.71 -4.47 0.03
C TYR A 196 -0.62 -3.73 0.19
N TYR A 197 -0.63 -2.65 0.97
CA TYR A 197 -1.83 -1.86 1.21
C TYR A 197 -2.29 -1.16 -0.06
N ILE A 198 -1.39 -0.55 -0.85
CA ILE A 198 -1.83 0.16 -2.05
C ILE A 198 -2.40 -0.79 -3.10
N HIS A 199 -1.81 -1.98 -3.23
CA HIS A 199 -2.30 -3.00 -4.15
C HIS A 199 -3.71 -3.46 -3.79
N ASN A 200 -3.94 -3.87 -2.53
CA ASN A 200 -5.26 -4.30 -2.09
C ASN A 200 -6.28 -3.16 -2.13
N LEU A 201 -5.88 -1.93 -1.79
CA LEU A 201 -6.76 -0.77 -1.83
C LEU A 201 -7.19 -0.45 -3.26
N MET A 202 -6.26 -0.55 -4.22
CA MET A 202 -6.58 -0.37 -5.64
C MET A 202 -7.57 -1.42 -6.13
N SER A 203 -7.30 -2.70 -5.89
CA SER A 203 -8.21 -3.77 -6.26
C SER A 203 -9.59 -3.62 -5.60
N ALA A 204 -9.63 -3.23 -4.33
CA ALA A 204 -10.88 -2.98 -3.62
C ALA A 204 -11.67 -1.81 -4.25
N CYS A 205 -10.99 -0.73 -4.64
CA CYS A 205 -11.64 0.41 -5.29
C CYS A 205 -12.21 0.03 -6.67
N GLU A 206 -11.46 -0.73 -7.47
CA GLU A 206 -11.89 -1.22 -8.78
C GLU A 206 -13.09 -2.17 -8.66
N ILE A 207 -13.07 -3.09 -7.68
CA ILE A 207 -14.20 -3.99 -7.41
C ILE A 207 -15.45 -3.18 -7.04
N GLN A 208 -15.32 -2.20 -6.16
CA GLN A 208 -16.44 -1.36 -5.73
C GLN A 208 -17.02 -0.53 -6.88
N GLU A 209 -16.16 0.05 -7.73
CA GLU A 209 -16.59 0.84 -8.89
C GLU A 209 -17.31 -0.03 -9.93
N GLN A 210 -16.78 -1.22 -10.24
CA GLN A 210 -17.43 -2.19 -11.12
C GLN A 210 -18.76 -2.72 -10.56
N ASN A 211 -18.87 -2.87 -9.24
CA ASN A 211 -20.11 -3.29 -8.59
C ASN A 211 -21.22 -2.23 -8.71
N LEU A 212 -20.86 -0.94 -8.64
CA LEU A 212 -21.81 0.18 -8.76
C LEU A 212 -22.26 0.43 -10.20
N GLN A 213 -21.49 0.01 -11.21
CA GLN A 213 -21.84 0.15 -12.62
C GLN A 213 -22.74 -0.99 -13.15
N ASP A 214 -23.21 -1.89 -12.29
CA ASP A 214 -23.95 -3.12 -12.65
C ASP A 214 -23.22 -4.04 -13.67
N ILE A 215 -21.94 -3.77 -13.98
CA ILE A 215 -21.10 -4.62 -14.85
C ILE A 215 -20.81 -5.97 -14.16
N LYS A 216 -20.90 -6.00 -12.82
CA LYS A 216 -21.03 -7.21 -12.02
C LYS A 216 -22.36 -7.14 -11.27
N THR A 217 -23.45 -7.63 -11.87
CA THR A 217 -24.69 -7.90 -11.13
C THR A 217 -24.37 -8.95 -10.08
N ALA A 218 -24.01 -8.48 -8.90
CA ALA A 218 -23.89 -9.34 -7.76
C ALA A 218 -25.33 -9.79 -7.49
N GLY A 219 -25.62 -11.07 -7.74
CA GLY A 219 -26.95 -11.65 -7.61
C GLY A 219 -27.55 -11.45 -6.20
N PRO A 220 -28.63 -12.15 -5.84
CA PRO A 220 -29.49 -11.80 -4.68
C PRO A 220 -28.80 -11.70 -3.30
N GLN A 221 -27.51 -12.03 -3.17
CA GLN A 221 -26.70 -11.92 -1.95
C GLN A 221 -25.40 -11.10 -2.14
N SER A 222 -25.44 -9.98 -2.87
CA SER A 222 -24.26 -9.15 -3.18
C SER A 222 -23.51 -8.51 -1.99
N GLN A 223 -24.05 -8.60 -0.77
CA GLN A 223 -23.58 -7.85 0.41
C GLN A 223 -23.19 -8.76 1.58
N VAL A 224 -22.81 -10.03 1.32
CA VAL A 224 -22.46 -11.01 2.38
C VAL A 224 -21.42 -10.45 3.37
N LEU A 225 -20.46 -9.68 2.88
CA LEU A 225 -19.34 -9.17 3.68
C LEU A 225 -19.68 -7.91 4.49
N CYS A 226 -20.73 -7.17 4.13
CA CYS A 226 -21.14 -5.97 4.89
C CYS A 226 -21.57 -6.29 6.34
N GLY A 227 -21.95 -7.54 6.62
CA GLY A 227 -22.30 -8.01 7.97
C GLY A 227 -21.13 -8.65 8.75
N VAL A 228 -19.96 -8.82 8.13
CA VAL A 228 -18.80 -9.45 8.80
C VAL A 228 -18.10 -8.42 9.67
N VAL A 229 -18.27 -8.54 10.99
CA VAL A 229 -17.50 -7.77 11.97
C VAL A 229 -16.07 -8.32 12.01
N VAL A 230 -15.12 -7.58 11.42
CA VAL A 230 -13.69 -7.87 11.61
C VAL A 230 -13.32 -7.44 13.03
N ASP A 231 -12.93 -8.40 13.88
CA ASP A 231 -12.50 -8.11 15.24
C ASP A 231 -11.21 -7.27 15.20
N ARG A 232 -11.27 -6.02 15.67
CA ARG A 232 -10.25 -4.97 15.44
C ARG A 232 -9.11 -4.99 16.47
N ASN A 233 -9.06 -6.02 17.32
CA ASN A 233 -8.05 -6.21 18.37
C ASN A 233 -6.89 -7.09 17.90
N ILE A 234 -6.29 -6.77 16.75
CA ILE A 234 -5.11 -7.48 16.25
C ILE A 234 -3.86 -6.90 16.94
N ALA A 235 -3.04 -7.78 17.52
CA ALA A 235 -1.79 -7.37 18.15
C ALA A 235 -0.78 -6.86 17.09
N PRO A 236 0.09 -5.89 17.42
CA PRO A 236 1.09 -5.40 16.48
C PRO A 236 1.98 -6.55 15.96
N GLY A 237 1.99 -6.77 14.64
CA GLY A 237 2.83 -7.78 13.98
C GLY A 237 2.14 -9.12 13.66
N GLU A 238 0.83 -9.22 13.83
CA GLU A 238 0.03 -10.36 13.33
C GLU A 238 -0.65 -10.01 12.00
N LEU A 239 -0.45 -10.86 10.99
CA LEU A 239 -1.09 -10.74 9.68
C LEU A 239 -2.33 -11.64 9.65
N VAL A 240 -3.51 -11.05 9.49
CA VAL A 240 -4.78 -11.79 9.33
C VAL A 240 -5.12 -11.84 7.86
N THR A 241 -5.16 -13.05 7.28
CA THR A 241 -5.57 -13.26 5.89
C THR A 241 -6.75 -14.22 5.83
N ALA A 242 -7.65 -13.99 4.87
CA ALA A 242 -8.77 -14.89 4.56
C ALA A 242 -8.33 -16.08 3.68
N SER A 243 -7.13 -16.07 3.11
CA SER A 243 -6.67 -17.12 2.21
C SER A 243 -5.22 -17.53 2.45
N LYS A 244 -5.04 -18.84 2.66
CA LYS A 244 -3.74 -19.50 2.90
C LYS A 244 -2.82 -19.49 1.66
N ALA A 245 -3.35 -19.14 0.48
CA ALA A 245 -2.64 -19.15 -0.80
C ALA A 245 -1.82 -17.89 -1.08
N ILE A 246 -2.05 -16.80 -0.34
CA ILE A 246 -1.45 -15.48 -0.63
C ILE A 246 -0.07 -15.30 0.03
N ILE A 247 0.30 -16.15 1.00
CA ILE A 247 1.53 -16.00 1.78
C ILE A 247 2.48 -17.16 1.49
N GLU A 248 3.73 -16.84 1.13
CA GLU A 248 4.80 -17.83 0.96
C GLU A 248 4.92 -18.73 2.20
N LYS A 249 5.17 -20.02 1.96
CA LYS A 249 5.16 -21.09 2.98
C LYS A 249 6.07 -20.81 4.18
N GLU A 250 7.08 -19.97 4.01
CA GLU A 250 8.08 -19.62 5.02
C GLU A 250 7.67 -18.44 5.94
N TYR A 251 6.67 -17.64 5.55
CA TYR A 251 6.12 -16.53 6.35
C TYR A 251 4.92 -16.92 7.24
N GLN A 252 4.67 -18.23 7.40
CA GLN A 252 3.49 -18.78 8.08
C GLN A 252 3.50 -18.88 9.63
N PRO A 253 4.56 -18.60 10.42
CA PRO A 253 4.51 -18.95 11.84
C PRO A 253 3.59 -18.05 12.69
N ARG A 254 3.05 -16.96 12.12
CA ARG A 254 2.18 -15.99 12.82
C ARG A 254 0.94 -15.56 12.01
N VAL A 255 0.36 -16.48 11.25
CA VAL A 255 -0.88 -16.21 10.50
C VAL A 255 -2.06 -16.80 11.26
N ILE A 256 -2.98 -15.94 11.71
CA ILE A 256 -4.27 -16.37 12.26
C ILE A 256 -5.24 -16.48 11.10
N VAL A 257 -5.67 -17.71 10.80
CA VAL A 257 -6.74 -17.97 9.82
C VAL A 257 -8.07 -17.80 10.53
N SER A 258 -8.82 -16.76 10.17
CA SER A 258 -10.18 -16.56 10.69
C SER A 258 -11.12 -17.65 10.17
N THR A 259 -11.66 -18.47 11.08
CA THR A 259 -12.64 -19.54 10.77
C THR A 259 -14.09 -19.09 10.94
N THR A 260 -14.34 -17.84 11.32
CA THR A 260 -15.64 -17.31 11.74
C THR A 260 -16.44 -16.59 10.64
N GLY A 261 -16.02 -16.68 9.37
CA GLY A 261 -16.83 -16.22 8.24
C GLY A 261 -17.91 -17.26 7.89
N PRO A 262 -19.22 -16.92 7.88
CA PRO A 262 -20.24 -17.85 7.41
C PRO A 262 -19.98 -18.14 5.93
N ASN A 263 -19.78 -19.41 5.57
CA ASN A 263 -19.72 -19.83 4.17
C ASN A 263 -21.10 -19.55 3.53
N PRO A 264 -21.22 -18.57 2.60
CA PRO A 264 -22.50 -18.20 2.02
C PRO A 264 -23.07 -19.29 1.09
N PHE A 265 -22.25 -20.27 0.69
CA PHE A 265 -22.63 -21.34 -0.22
C PHE A 265 -23.27 -22.55 0.47
N ASN A 266 -23.32 -22.58 1.80
CA ASN A 266 -23.91 -23.71 2.54
C ASN A 266 -25.45 -23.68 2.61
N LYS A 267 -26.11 -22.64 2.07
CA LYS A 267 -27.54 -22.39 2.29
C LYS A 267 -28.39 -22.14 1.04
N PHE A 268 -27.89 -22.38 -0.17
CA PHE A 268 -28.76 -22.29 -1.35
C PHE A 268 -29.54 -23.59 -1.53
N THR A 269 -30.86 -23.47 -1.64
CA THR A 269 -31.69 -24.57 -2.10
C THR A 269 -31.66 -24.62 -3.63
N ASP A 270 -31.76 -25.82 -4.22
CA ASP A 270 -31.68 -26.02 -5.68
C ASP A 270 -32.67 -25.11 -6.46
N ARG A 271 -33.79 -24.75 -5.83
CA ARG A 271 -34.80 -23.86 -6.38
C ARG A 271 -34.32 -22.41 -6.59
N GLU A 272 -33.50 -21.89 -5.68
CA GLU A 272 -32.97 -20.52 -5.75
C GLU A 272 -31.89 -20.40 -6.84
N LEU A 273 -31.15 -21.48 -7.09
CA LEU A 273 -30.19 -21.58 -8.21
C LEU A 273 -30.92 -21.62 -9.57
N GLU A 274 -32.03 -22.35 -9.67
CA GLU A 274 -32.85 -22.42 -10.89
C GLU A 274 -33.62 -21.13 -11.22
N GLU A 275 -34.02 -20.37 -10.20
CA GLU A 275 -34.62 -19.03 -10.39
C GLU A 275 -33.58 -18.03 -10.92
N TYR A 276 -32.36 -18.05 -10.37
CA TYR A 276 -31.27 -17.20 -10.83
C TYR A 276 -30.80 -17.51 -12.26
N HIS A 277 -30.69 -18.80 -12.63
CA HIS A 277 -30.36 -19.19 -14.01
C HIS A 277 -31.39 -18.69 -15.03
N ARG A 278 -32.69 -18.71 -14.70
CA ARG A 278 -33.75 -18.19 -15.57
C ARG A 278 -33.73 -16.68 -15.74
N GLU A 279 -33.19 -15.96 -14.76
CA GLU A 279 -33.09 -14.50 -14.78
C GLU A 279 -31.91 -14.01 -15.62
N ILE A 280 -30.79 -14.77 -15.61
CA ILE A 280 -29.58 -14.50 -16.39
C ILE A 280 -29.77 -14.83 -17.89
N GLU A 281 -30.60 -15.81 -18.23
CA GLU A 281 -30.85 -16.25 -19.62
C GLU A 281 -31.93 -15.45 -20.38
N ARG A 282 -32.48 -14.38 -19.79
CA ARG A 282 -33.44 -13.45 -20.43
C ARG A 282 -32.76 -12.18 -20.95
#